data_AF-A0A318YRA5-F1
#
_entry.id   AF-A0A318YRA5-F1
#
_cell.length_a   1.000
_cell.length_b   1.000
_cell.length_c   1.000
_cell.angle_alpha   90.00
_cell.angle_beta   90.00
_cell.angle_gamma   90.00
#
_symmetry.space_group_name_H-M   'P 1'
#
loop_
_entity.id
_entity.type
_entity.pdbx_description
1 polymer ?
#
loop_
_entity_poly.entity_id
_entity_poly.type
_entity_poly.pdbx_seq_one_letter_code
_entity_poly.pdbx_strand_id
1 'polypeptide(L)'
;MRDVQASVCMINGQRLGTGQANFLDPFTCSKEKFRAAATRSKFHESADMRWLADRYGNVIQAQKEGLNLQYIGLAIKRYPELELLFERLGVDLGITMEAVRDMDPSRLPAPAPGDVQRGLLG
;
A
#
# COMPACT_ATOMS: atom_id res chain seq x y z
N MET A 1 -7.52 -15.11 0.08
CA MET A 1 -7.28 -14.87 -1.36
C MET A 1 -8.44 -15.28 -2.27
N ARG A 2 -9.61 -15.70 -1.76
CA ARG A 2 -10.75 -16.07 -2.64
C ARG A 2 -11.47 -14.85 -3.25
N ASP A 3 -11.28 -13.66 -2.67
CA ASP A 3 -12.02 -12.44 -3.06
C ASP A 3 -11.12 -11.34 -3.65
N VAL A 4 -9.89 -11.67 -4.02
CA VAL A 4 -8.95 -10.72 -4.63
C VAL A 4 -8.90 -10.99 -6.13
N GLN A 5 -9.42 -10.07 -6.93
CA GLN A 5 -9.47 -10.21 -8.37
C GLN A 5 -8.07 -10.00 -8.96
N ALA A 6 -7.53 -11.02 -9.62
CA ALA A 6 -6.27 -10.94 -10.34
C ALA A 6 -6.51 -11.00 -11.84
N SER A 7 -5.80 -10.18 -12.61
CA SER A 7 -5.75 -10.31 -14.06
C SER A 7 -4.78 -11.43 -14.43
N VAL A 8 -5.25 -12.39 -15.23
CA VAL A 8 -4.40 -13.44 -15.80
C VAL A 8 -3.78 -12.91 -17.09
N CYS A 9 -2.46 -13.01 -17.20
CA CYS A 9 -1.70 -12.59 -18.37
C CYS A 9 -0.81 -13.73 -18.87
N MET A 10 -0.78 -13.94 -20.18
CA MET A 10 0.18 -14.83 -20.82
C MET A 10 1.53 -14.14 -20.89
N ILE A 11 2.54 -14.73 -20.26
CA ILE A 11 3.91 -14.21 -20.27
C ILE A 11 4.82 -15.16 -21.04
N ASN A 12 5.75 -14.58 -21.79
CA ASN A 12 6.80 -15.30 -22.48
C ASN A 12 8.10 -15.13 -21.69
N GLY A 13 8.49 -16.15 -20.94
CA GLY A 13 9.73 -16.19 -20.20
C GLY A 13 10.91 -16.60 -21.07
N GLN A 14 12.02 -15.88 -20.95
CA GLN A 14 13.24 -16.18 -21.71
C GLN A 14 13.82 -17.58 -21.44
N ARG A 15 13.57 -18.17 -20.26
CA ARG A 15 14.10 -19.50 -19.86
C ARG A 15 13.04 -20.59 -19.69
N LEU A 16 11.84 -20.23 -19.23
CA LEU A 16 10.77 -21.18 -18.90
C LEU A 16 9.69 -21.27 -19.99
N GLY A 17 9.84 -20.53 -21.10
CA GLY A 17 8.87 -20.51 -22.17
C GLY A 17 7.59 -19.73 -21.81
N THR A 18 6.50 -20.06 -22.49
CA THR A 18 5.21 -19.39 -22.34
C THR A 18 4.42 -19.98 -21.17
N GLY A 19 3.87 -19.10 -20.32
CA GLY A 19 3.05 -19.52 -19.18
C GLY A 19 2.06 -18.44 -18.75
N GLN A 20 1.19 -18.79 -17.81
CA GLN A 20 0.24 -17.84 -17.21
C GLN A 20 0.82 -17.23 -15.94
N ALA A 21 0.60 -15.94 -15.75
CA ALA A 21 0.88 -15.22 -14.51
C ALA A 21 -0.35 -14.43 -14.06
N ASN A 22 -0.54 -14.38 -12.74
CA ASN A 22 -1.61 -13.63 -12.10
C ASN A 22 -1.06 -12.31 -11.55
N PHE A 23 -1.65 -11.20 -11.94
CA PHE A 23 -1.29 -9.87 -11.47
C PHE A 23 -2.46 -9.28 -10.67
N LEU A 24 -2.15 -8.76 -9.49
CA LEU A 24 -3.10 -8.00 -8.69
C LEU A 24 -3.33 -6.63 -9.32
N ASP A 25 -4.52 -6.07 -9.12
CA ASP A 25 -4.80 -4.72 -9.56
C ASP A 25 -3.92 -3.69 -8.80
N PRO A 26 -3.61 -2.53 -9.41
CA PRO A 26 -2.71 -1.55 -8.80
C PRO A 26 -3.21 -0.96 -7.47
N PHE A 27 -4.52 -0.85 -7.26
CA PHE A 27 -5.06 -0.33 -6.01
C PHE A 27 -4.84 -1.32 -4.87
N THR A 28 -5.12 -2.59 -5.12
CA THR A 28 -4.86 -3.69 -4.19
C THR A 28 -3.37 -3.79 -3.84
N CYS A 29 -2.48 -3.72 -4.84
CA CYS A 29 -1.03 -3.65 -4.59
C CYS A 29 -0.64 -2.45 -3.71
N SER A 30 -1.28 -1.30 -3.92
CA SER A 30 -1.00 -0.08 -3.17
C SER A 30 -1.41 -0.22 -1.70
N LYS A 31 -2.57 -0.82 -1.40
CA LYS A 31 -2.99 -1.11 -0.02
C LYS A 31 -1.95 -1.96 0.74
N GLU A 32 -1.43 -3.00 0.10
CA GLU A 32 -0.38 -3.83 0.72
C GLU A 32 0.89 -3.04 1.02
N LYS A 33 1.30 -2.16 0.09
CA LYS A 33 2.47 -1.29 0.27
C LYS A 33 2.25 -0.25 1.36
N PHE A 34 1.05 0.30 1.49
CA PHE A 34 0.70 1.25 2.55
C PHE A 34 0.78 0.60 3.93
N ARG A 35 0.22 -0.61 4.06
CA ARG A 35 0.37 -1.41 5.28
C ARG A 35 1.83 -1.78 5.55
N ALA A 36 2.59 -2.14 4.52
CA ALA A 36 4.00 -2.46 4.66
C ALA A 36 4.78 -1.28 5.23
N ALA A 37 4.68 -0.08 4.64
CA ALA A 37 5.35 1.12 5.14
C ALA A 37 4.91 1.52 6.56
N ALA A 38 3.65 1.27 6.93
CA ALA A 38 3.18 1.51 8.29
C ALA A 38 3.87 0.59 9.32
N THR A 39 4.06 -0.68 8.96
CA THR A 39 4.43 -1.76 9.90
C THR A 39 5.89 -2.21 9.83
N ARG A 40 6.54 -1.96 8.69
CA ARG A 40 7.94 -2.26 8.43
C ARG A 40 8.68 -0.92 8.38
N SER A 41 9.94 -0.94 8.80
CA SER A 41 10.79 0.25 8.83
C SER A 41 11.89 0.15 7.79
N LYS A 42 11.52 -0.15 6.54
CA LYS A 42 12.51 -0.28 5.48
C LYS A 42 12.65 1.04 4.72
N PHE A 43 13.90 1.40 4.44
CA PHE A 43 14.23 2.68 3.80
C PHE A 43 13.56 2.87 2.42
N HIS A 44 13.41 1.80 1.64
CA HIS A 44 12.87 1.87 0.28
C HIS A 44 11.34 1.95 0.21
N GLU A 45 10.61 1.84 1.33
CA GLU A 45 9.14 1.85 1.33
C GLU A 45 8.58 3.20 0.87
N SER A 46 9.22 4.32 1.23
CA SER A 46 8.79 5.64 0.75
C SER A 46 9.05 5.82 -0.75
N ALA A 47 10.09 5.19 -1.31
CA ALA A 47 10.34 5.20 -2.75
C ALA A 47 9.31 4.39 -3.53
N ASP A 48 8.98 3.19 -3.03
CA ASP A 48 7.93 2.33 -3.62
C ASP A 48 6.57 3.05 -3.66
N MET A 49 6.23 3.77 -2.59
CA MET A 49 4.99 4.55 -2.52
C MET A 49 4.95 5.70 -3.52
N ARG A 50 6.04 6.47 -3.64
CA ARG A 50 6.13 7.53 -4.64
C ARG A 50 5.99 6.97 -6.05
N TRP A 51 6.64 5.85 -6.34
CA TRP A 51 6.52 5.18 -7.64
C TRP A 51 5.10 4.73 -7.94
N LEU A 52 4.39 4.16 -6.96
CA LEU A 52 2.99 3.76 -7.10
C LEU A 52 2.07 4.96 -7.32
N ALA A 53 2.23 6.03 -6.55
CA ALA A 53 1.41 7.23 -6.68
C ALA A 53 1.65 7.94 -8.02
N ASP A 54 2.89 7.99 -8.51
CA ASP A 54 3.21 8.57 -9.81
C ASP A 54 2.57 7.80 -10.96
N ARG A 55 2.62 6.46 -10.90
CA ARG A 55 2.11 5.60 -11.98
C ARG A 55 0.60 5.32 -11.93
N TYR A 56 0.04 5.21 -10.73
CA TYR A 56 -1.32 4.76 -10.50
C TYR A 56 -2.15 5.73 -9.65
N GLY A 57 -1.70 6.97 -9.47
CA GLY A 57 -2.35 7.97 -8.63
C GLY A 57 -3.84 8.15 -8.93
N ASN A 58 -4.21 8.21 -10.21
CA ASN A 58 -5.62 8.31 -10.63
C ASN A 58 -6.46 7.10 -10.18
N VAL A 59 -5.90 5.89 -10.26
CA VAL A 59 -6.58 4.64 -9.85
C VAL A 59 -6.74 4.60 -8.34
N ILE A 60 -5.70 5.03 -7.61
CA ILE A 60 -5.71 5.09 -6.15
C ILE A 60 -6.69 6.15 -5.66
N GLN A 61 -6.68 7.33 -6.27
CA GLN A 61 -7.58 8.44 -5.94
C GLN A 61 -9.06 8.07 -6.18
N ALA A 62 -9.36 7.39 -7.27
CA ALA A 62 -10.72 6.92 -7.59
C ALA A 62 -11.28 5.93 -6.56
N GLN A 63 -10.41 5.23 -5.82
CA GLN A 63 -10.78 4.21 -4.84
C GLN A 63 -10.32 4.57 -3.42
N LYS A 64 -10.00 5.84 -3.17
CA LYS A 64 -9.36 6.30 -1.91
C LYS A 64 -10.15 5.96 -0.64
N GLU A 65 -11.48 5.83 -0.75
CA GLU A 65 -12.34 5.43 0.37
C GLU A 65 -12.06 4.01 0.88
N GLY A 66 -11.48 3.14 0.04
CA GLY A 66 -11.04 1.81 0.43
C GLY A 66 -9.66 1.77 1.12
N LEU A 67 -9.04 2.93 1.37
CA LEU A 67 -7.75 3.02 2.06
C LEU A 67 -7.95 3.05 3.57
N ASN A 68 -7.10 2.33 4.30
CA ASN A 68 -7.11 2.35 5.75
C ASN A 68 -6.31 3.57 6.27
N LEU A 69 -7.03 4.54 6.85
CA LEU A 69 -6.46 5.79 7.35
C LEU A 69 -5.41 5.57 8.45
N GLN A 70 -5.52 4.52 9.28
CA GLN A 70 -4.52 4.23 10.30
C GLN A 70 -3.19 3.83 9.68
N TYR A 71 -3.20 3.00 8.64
CA TYR A 71 -1.95 2.65 7.93
C TYR A 71 -1.35 3.87 7.24
N ILE A 72 -2.17 4.75 6.67
CA ILE A 72 -1.67 5.99 6.07
C ILE A 72 -1.02 6.87 7.14
N GLY A 73 -1.69 7.11 8.26
CA GLY A 73 -1.15 7.96 9.33
C GLY A 73 0.13 7.41 9.93
N LEU A 74 0.20 6.09 10.15
CA LEU A 74 1.41 5.42 10.62
C LEU A 74 2.55 5.50 9.59
N ALA A 75 2.25 5.37 8.30
CA ALA A 75 3.23 5.54 7.23
C ALA A 75 3.75 6.98 7.19
N ILE A 76 2.90 8.00 7.33
CA ILE A 76 3.30 9.41 7.39
C ILE A 76 4.18 9.68 8.63
N LYS A 77 3.77 9.19 9.81
CA LYS A 77 4.59 9.31 11.03
C LYS A 77 5.99 8.70 10.86
N ARG A 78 6.11 7.63 10.06
CA ARG A 78 7.40 6.98 9.77
C ARG A 78 8.18 7.68 8.66
N TYR A 79 7.50 8.21 7.65
CA TYR A 79 8.06 8.85 6.46
C TYR A 79 7.33 10.17 6.19
N PRO A 80 7.70 11.28 6.88
CA PRO A 80 6.99 12.56 6.78
C PRO A 80 6.92 13.13 5.35
N GLU A 81 7.91 12.79 4.52
CA GLU A 81 7.95 13.08 3.08
C GLU A 81 6.75 12.57 2.26
N LEU A 82 5.92 11.66 2.80
CA LEU A 82 4.75 11.11 2.14
C LEU A 82 3.49 11.95 2.33
N GLU A 83 3.53 12.95 3.21
CA GLU A 83 2.36 13.78 3.52
C GLU A 83 1.74 14.42 2.27
N LEU A 84 2.57 15.12 1.49
CA LEU A 84 2.18 15.73 0.21
C LEU A 84 1.68 14.70 -0.82
N LEU A 85 2.21 13.47 -0.78
CA LEU A 85 1.75 12.40 -1.65
C LEU A 85 0.32 11.99 -1.31
N PHE A 86 0.01 11.79 -0.02
CA PHE A 86 -1.33 11.40 0.39
C PHE A 86 -2.35 12.53 0.25
N GLU A 87 -1.93 13.79 0.45
CA GLU A 87 -2.73 14.97 0.12
C GLU A 87 -3.13 14.97 -1.36
N ARG A 88 -2.18 14.73 -2.27
CA ARG A 88 -2.44 14.66 -3.72
C ARG A 88 -3.35 13.50 -4.12
N LEU A 89 -3.31 12.38 -3.38
CA LEU A 89 -4.25 11.27 -3.53
C LEU A 89 -5.65 11.60 -2.98
N GLY A 90 -5.84 12.78 -2.39
CA GLY A 90 -7.10 13.27 -1.85
C GLY A 90 -7.49 12.64 -0.52
N VAL A 91 -6.52 12.14 0.25
CA VAL A 91 -6.72 11.61 1.60
C VAL A 91 -6.86 12.77 2.58
N ASP A 92 -7.83 12.69 3.49
CA ASP A 92 -7.99 13.66 4.57
C ASP A 92 -6.90 13.45 5.63
N LEU A 93 -5.86 14.29 5.57
CA LEU A 93 -4.73 14.21 6.49
C LEU A 93 -5.13 14.57 7.93
N GLY A 94 -6.13 15.43 8.14
CA GLY A 94 -6.59 15.80 9.47
C GLY A 94 -7.18 14.61 10.21
N ILE A 95 -8.14 13.92 9.57
CA ILE A 95 -8.75 12.69 10.12
C ILE A 95 -7.70 11.59 10.28
N THR A 96 -6.81 11.45 9.30
CA THR A 96 -5.75 10.43 9.30
C THR A 96 -4.81 10.61 10.50
N MET A 97 -4.28 11.82 10.70
CA MET A 97 -3.34 12.10 11.78
C MET A 97 -4.00 12.02 13.16
N GLU A 98 -5.29 12.37 13.24
CA GLU A 98 -6.08 12.19 14.46
C GLU A 98 -6.23 10.70 14.81
N ALA A 99 -6.56 9.85 13.84
CA ALA A 99 -6.77 8.42 14.04
C ALA A 99 -5.53 7.67 14.57
N VAL A 100 -4.34 8.24 14.36
CA VAL A 100 -3.07 7.65 14.82
C VAL A 100 -2.38 8.47 15.90
N ARG A 101 -3.02 9.52 16.45
CA ARG A 101 -2.39 10.51 17.35
C ARG A 101 -1.52 9.86 18.43
N ASP A 102 -2.08 8.89 19.15
CA ASP A 102 -1.44 8.22 20.29
C ASP A 102 -0.64 6.97 19.91
N MET A 103 -0.52 6.66 18.61
CA MET A 103 0.24 5.52 18.12
C MET A 103 1.70 5.90 17.84
N ASP A 104 2.63 5.09 18.33
CA ASP A 104 4.06 5.20 18.04
C ASP A 104 4.47 4.11 17.04
N PRO A 105 4.86 4.46 15.80
CA PRO A 105 5.28 3.49 14.79
C PRO A 105 6.48 2.63 15.24
N SER A 106 7.32 3.11 16.17
CA SER A 106 8.48 2.35 16.68
C SER A 106 8.09 1.26 17.69
N ARG A 107 6.86 1.30 18.21
CA ARG A 107 6.33 0.36 19.22
C ARG A 107 5.31 -0.62 18.67
N LEU A 108 5.10 -0.63 17.35
CA LEU A 108 4.19 -1.57 16.73
C LEU A 108 4.75 -3.00 16.80
N PRO A 109 3.91 -4.02 17.00
CA PRO A 109 4.35 -5.40 16.91
C PRO A 109 4.91 -5.68 15.51
N ALA A 110 5.93 -6.54 15.44
CA ALA A 110 6.44 -7.00 14.16
C ALA A 110 5.30 -7.68 13.37
N PRO A 111 5.19 -7.42 12.05
CA PRO A 111 4.15 -8.04 11.24
C PRO A 111 4.30 -9.56 11.24
N ALA A 112 3.23 -10.27 11.57
CA ALA A 112 3.17 -11.73 11.51
C ALA A 112 3.21 -12.22 10.05
N PRO A 113 3.61 -13.48 9.80
CA PRO A 113 3.50 -14.09 8.48
C PRO A 113 2.08 -13.92 7.90
N GLY A 114 1.99 -13.38 6.69
CA GLY A 114 0.72 -13.11 6.02
C GLY A 114 0.04 -11.79 6.38
N ASP A 115 0.56 -10.98 7.32
CA ASP A 115 -0.06 -9.69 7.66
C ASP A 115 -0.09 -8.73 6.48
N VAL A 116 0.95 -8.67 5.66
CA VAL A 116 0.89 -7.84 4.44
C VAL A 116 -0.17 -8.35 3.46
N GLN A 117 -0.30 -9.67 3.31
CA GLN A 117 -1.34 -10.28 2.46
C GLN A 117 -2.76 -10.09 3.01
N ARG A 118 -2.92 -9.88 4.33
CA ARG A 118 -4.21 -9.52 4.93
C ARG A 118 -4.64 -8.10 4.57
N GLY A 119 -3.71 -7.21 4.19
CA GLY A 119 -4.05 -5.90 3.63
C GLY A 119 -4.87 -5.96 2.33
N LEU A 120 -4.89 -7.13 1.68
CA LEU A 120 -5.75 -7.39 0.51
C LEU A 120 -7.24 -7.47 0.86
N LEU A 121 -7.58 -7.88 2.09
CA LEU A 121 -8.95 -8.29 2.46
C LEU A 121 -9.81 -7.17 3.07
N GLY A 122 -9.22 -5.99 3.32
CA GLY A 122 -9.88 -4.91 4.08
C GLY A 122 -9.56 -5.03 5.57
#